data_AF-A0A971F0H4-F1
#
_entry.id   AF-A0A971F0H4-F1
#
_cell.length_a   1.000
_cell.length_b   1.000
_cell.length_c   1.000
_cell.angle_alpha   90.00
_cell.angle_beta   90.00
_cell.angle_gamma   90.00
#
_symmetry.space_group_name_H-M   'P 1'
#
loop_
_entity.id
_entity.type
_entity.pdbx_description
1 polymer ?
#
loop_
_entity_poly.entity_id
_entity_poly.type
_entity_poly.pdbx_seq_one_letter_code
_entity_poly.pdbx_strand_id
1 'polypeptide(L)'
;MADIIKNSVDFEKMLKLYLHQAKIKLNKELTGTREAIKLIAEERTKSFIETMDRGLSKEEREFFKALVIGCMHQSFCYGYGIGKIEGKTNKVTYL
;
A
#
# COMPACT_ATOMS: atom_id res chain seq x y z
N MET A 1 -0.66 5.74 32.44
CA MET A 1 -1.73 5.36 31.49
C MET A 1 -2.10 6.49 30.55
N ALA A 2 -2.38 7.72 31.05
CA ALA A 2 -2.71 8.87 30.21
C ALA A 2 -1.67 9.18 29.12
N ASP A 3 -0.37 9.09 29.43
CA ASP A 3 0.70 9.34 28.45
C ASP A 3 0.81 8.26 27.35
N ILE A 4 0.49 7.01 27.66
CA ILE A 4 0.49 5.92 26.68
C ILE A 4 -0.65 6.13 25.68
N ILE A 5 -1.83 6.53 26.19
CA ILE A 5 -3.01 6.83 25.37
C ILE A 5 -2.76 8.09 24.51
N LYS A 6 -2.09 9.10 25.06
CA LYS A 6 -1.73 10.30 24.29
C LYS A 6 -0.76 9.97 23.15
N ASN A 7 0.28 9.20 23.42
CA ASN A 7 1.25 8.77 22.40
C ASN A 7 0.61 7.92 21.30
N SER A 8 -0.34 7.03 21.62
CA SER A 8 -1.04 6.24 20.61
C SER A 8 -1.95 7.10 19.73
N VAL A 9 -2.66 8.08 20.32
CA VAL A 9 -3.50 9.04 19.58
C VAL A 9 -2.65 9.92 18.66
N ASP A 10 -1.49 10.37 19.13
CA ASP A 10 -0.57 11.19 18.32
C ASP A 10 0.05 10.37 17.17
N PHE A 11 0.42 9.10 17.42
CA PHE A 11 0.84 8.18 16.37
C PHE A 11 -0.25 7.96 15.31
N GLU A 12 -1.48 7.68 15.72
CA GLU A 12 -2.60 7.44 14.80
C GLU A 12 -2.89 8.67 13.92
N LYS A 13 -2.88 9.87 14.51
CA LYS A 13 -3.05 11.13 13.77
C LYS A 13 -1.94 11.32 12.74
N MET A 14 -0.69 11.09 13.13
CA MET A 14 0.46 11.19 12.24
C MET A 14 0.41 10.17 11.11
N LEU A 15 0.03 8.92 11.41
CA LEU A 15 -0.14 7.87 10.42
C LEU A 15 -1.21 8.25 9.40
N LYS A 16 -2.40 8.67 9.85
CA LYS A 16 -3.49 9.12 8.96
C LYS A 16 -3.05 10.27 8.05
N LEU A 17 -2.31 11.24 8.58
CA LEU A 17 -1.76 12.34 7.78
C LEU A 17 -0.83 11.83 6.68
N TYR A 18 0.09 10.93 7.00
CA TYR A 18 1.02 10.40 6.01
C TYR A 18 0.38 9.43 5.02
N LEU A 19 -0.61 8.64 5.42
CA LEU A 19 -1.42 7.85 4.49
C LEU A 19 -2.12 8.74 3.48
N HIS A 20 -2.68 9.87 3.92
CA HIS A 20 -3.31 10.83 3.02
C HIS A 20 -2.32 11.46 2.04
N GLN A 21 -1.15 11.88 2.52
CA GLN A 21 -0.07 12.39 1.67
C GLN A 21 0.41 11.34 0.65
N ALA A 22 0.62 10.10 1.10
CA ALA A 22 1.02 8.99 0.23
C ALA A 22 0.01 8.74 -0.88
N LYS A 23 -1.29 8.76 -0.56
CA LYS A 23 -2.37 8.59 -1.53
C LYS A 23 -2.36 9.72 -2.58
N ILE A 24 -2.22 10.97 -2.15
CA ILE A 24 -2.13 12.12 -3.07
C ILE A 24 -0.92 11.95 -3.99
N LYS A 25 0.24 11.64 -3.40
CA LYS A 25 1.50 11.47 -4.14
C LYS A 25 1.42 10.33 -5.14
N LEU A 26 0.91 9.17 -4.72
CA LEU A 26 0.71 8.02 -5.58
C LEU A 26 -0.21 8.35 -6.74
N ASN A 27 -1.29 9.11 -6.53
CA ASN A 27 -2.28 9.42 -7.56
C ASN A 27 -1.86 10.56 -8.51
N LYS A 28 -1.07 11.53 -8.04
CA LYS A 28 -0.75 12.73 -8.83
C LYS A 28 0.66 12.72 -9.40
N GLU A 29 1.62 12.18 -8.68
CA GLU A 29 3.05 12.37 -8.98
C GLU A 29 3.72 11.09 -9.48
N LEU A 30 3.30 9.92 -8.97
CA LEU A 30 3.99 8.66 -9.22
C LEU A 30 3.35 7.83 -10.33
N THR A 31 3.24 8.39 -11.53
CA THR A 31 2.65 7.69 -12.69
C THR A 31 3.36 6.38 -13.01
N GLY A 32 4.70 6.36 -12.99
CA GLY A 32 5.48 5.14 -13.22
C GLY A 32 5.18 4.03 -12.19
N THR A 33 4.98 4.39 -10.92
CA THR A 33 4.58 3.43 -9.88
C THR A 33 3.18 2.88 -10.13
N ARG A 34 2.24 3.72 -10.55
CA ARG A 34 0.87 3.26 -10.88
C ARG A 34 0.85 2.30 -12.06
N GLU A 35 1.64 2.58 -13.10
CA GLU A 35 1.75 1.67 -14.25
C GLU A 35 2.44 0.35 -13.86
N ALA A 36 3.50 0.40 -13.04
CA ALA A 36 4.14 -0.81 -12.52
C ALA A 36 3.17 -1.67 -11.69
N ILE A 37 2.33 -1.06 -10.86
CA ILE A 37 1.30 -1.78 -10.10
C ILE A 37 0.29 -2.49 -11.02
N LYS A 38 -0.12 -1.87 -12.14
CA LYS A 38 -0.99 -2.53 -13.11
C LYS A 38 -0.33 -3.75 -13.75
N LEU A 39 0.96 -3.64 -14.12
CA LEU A 39 1.73 -4.77 -14.65
C LEU A 39 1.81 -5.91 -13.65
N ILE A 40 2.08 -5.60 -12.37
CA ILE A 40 2.09 -6.60 -11.31
C ILE A 40 0.70 -7.22 -11.12
N ALA A 41 -0.39 -6.45 -11.18
CA ALA A 41 -1.73 -6.99 -11.07
C ALA A 41 -2.08 -7.97 -12.20
N GLU A 42 -1.66 -7.67 -13.43
CA GLU A 42 -1.81 -8.57 -14.57
C GLU A 42 -1.02 -9.88 -14.36
N GLU A 43 0.26 -9.76 -13.96
CA GLU A 43 1.11 -10.92 -13.68
C GLU A 43 0.52 -11.80 -12.56
N ARG A 44 0.09 -11.19 -11.44
CA ARG A 44 -0.53 -11.90 -10.32
C ARG A 44 -1.82 -12.60 -10.71
N THR A 45 -2.60 -12.01 -11.60
CA THR A 45 -3.83 -12.63 -12.14
C THR A 45 -3.49 -13.86 -12.96
N LYS A 46 -2.47 -13.78 -13.82
CA LYS A 46 -1.97 -14.93 -14.59
C LYS A 46 -1.48 -16.04 -13.66
N SER A 47 -0.61 -15.71 -12.70
CA SER A 47 -0.09 -16.70 -11.74
C SER A 47 -1.19 -17.34 -10.90
N PHE A 48 -2.23 -16.60 -10.51
CA PHE A 48 -3.37 -17.15 -9.80
C PHE A 48 -4.11 -18.20 -10.62
N ILE A 49 -4.41 -17.91 -11.89
CA ILE A 49 -5.07 -18.85 -12.81
C ILE A 49 -4.24 -20.11 -12.99
N GLU A 50 -2.93 -19.96 -13.20
CA GLU A 50 -1.99 -21.08 -13.37
C GLU A 50 -1.90 -21.94 -12.10
N THR A 51 -1.83 -21.32 -10.93
CA THR A 51 -1.68 -22.03 -9.64
C THR A 51 -2.96 -22.75 -9.23
N MET A 52 -4.11 -22.12 -9.46
CA MET A 52 -5.41 -22.67 -9.08
C MET A 52 -5.96 -23.67 -10.10
N ASP A 53 -5.28 -23.84 -11.25
CA ASP A 53 -5.74 -24.60 -12.42
C ASP A 53 -7.21 -24.31 -12.78
N ARG A 54 -7.60 -23.03 -12.62
CA ARG A 54 -8.96 -22.56 -12.81
C ARG A 54 -8.97 -21.26 -13.58
N GLY A 55 -9.60 -21.31 -14.75
CA GLY A 55 -9.89 -20.12 -15.54
C GLY A 55 -10.82 -19.17 -14.81
N LEU A 56 -10.61 -17.87 -15.04
CA LEU A 56 -11.52 -16.79 -14.66
C LEU A 56 -12.16 -16.20 -15.93
N SER A 57 -13.42 -15.80 -15.82
CA SER A 57 -14.10 -14.97 -16.84
C SER A 57 -13.39 -13.63 -17.00
N LYS A 58 -13.74 -12.88 -18.04
CA LYS A 58 -13.17 -11.54 -18.24
C LYS A 58 -13.50 -10.62 -17.06
N GLU A 59 -14.73 -10.64 -16.59
CA GLU A 59 -15.22 -9.83 -15.48
C GLU A 59 -14.53 -10.20 -14.17
N GLU A 60 -14.35 -11.50 -13.91
CA GLU A 60 -13.63 -11.99 -12.73
C GLU A 60 -12.16 -11.57 -12.76
N ARG A 61 -11.49 -11.61 -13.93
CA ARG A 61 -10.11 -11.14 -14.10
C ARG A 61 -9.99 -9.64 -13.84
N GLU A 62 -10.88 -8.84 -14.40
CA GLU A 62 -10.86 -7.39 -14.20
C GLU A 62 -11.13 -7.03 -12.73
N PHE A 63 -12.07 -7.73 -12.08
CA PHE A 63 -12.32 -7.56 -10.65
C PHE A 63 -11.10 -7.95 -9.81
N PHE A 64 -10.49 -9.10 -10.10
CA PHE A 64 -9.30 -9.55 -9.37
C PHE A 64 -8.11 -8.60 -9.54
N LYS A 65 -7.87 -8.11 -10.76
CA LYS A 65 -6.85 -7.07 -11.02
C LYS A 65 -7.13 -5.80 -10.22
N ALA A 66 -8.38 -5.32 -10.22
CA ALA A 66 -8.75 -4.13 -9.45
C ALA A 66 -8.51 -4.34 -7.94
N LEU A 67 -8.78 -5.53 -7.41
CA LEU A 67 -8.50 -5.89 -6.03
C LEU A 67 -6.99 -5.85 -5.74
N VAL A 68 -6.17 -6.48 -6.59
CA VAL A 68 -4.70 -6.47 -6.42
C VAL A 68 -4.15 -5.05 -6.47
N ILE A 69 -4.58 -4.22 -7.43
CA ILE A 69 -4.20 -2.81 -7.53
C ILE A 69 -4.55 -2.06 -6.23
N GLY A 70 -5.78 -2.25 -5.72
CA GLY A 70 -6.24 -1.66 -4.47
C GLY A 70 -5.37 -2.05 -3.27
N CYS A 71 -5.06 -3.34 -3.14
CA CYS A 71 -4.15 -3.83 -2.10
C CYS A 71 -2.75 -3.23 -2.22
N MET A 72 -2.19 -3.17 -3.44
CA MET A 72 -0.86 -2.60 -3.66
C MET A 72 -0.81 -1.09 -3.38
N HIS A 73 -1.85 -0.35 -3.75
CA HIS A 73 -1.99 1.07 -3.40
C HIS A 73 -1.99 1.26 -1.88
N GLN A 74 -2.74 0.41 -1.16
CA GLN A 74 -2.81 0.44 0.29
C GLN A 74 -1.45 0.12 0.92
N SER A 75 -0.77 -0.94 0.47
CA SER A 75 0.58 -1.32 0.91
C SER A 75 1.59 -0.19 0.69
N PHE A 76 1.56 0.46 -0.49
CA PHE A 76 2.39 1.63 -0.75
C PHE A 76 2.13 2.75 0.26
N CYS A 77 0.86 3.08 0.51
CA CYS A 77 0.51 4.15 1.43
C CYS A 77 1.00 3.86 2.85
N TYR A 78 0.80 2.63 3.35
CA TYR A 78 1.29 2.23 4.67
C TYR A 78 2.82 2.23 4.75
N GLY A 79 3.52 1.72 3.73
CA GLY A 79 4.98 1.74 3.69
C GLY A 79 5.52 3.17 3.74
N TYR A 80 4.91 4.09 3.00
CA TYR A 80 5.23 5.53 3.08
C TYR A 80 4.95 6.10 4.48
N GLY A 81 3.78 5.80 5.04
CA GLY A 81 3.34 6.33 6.32
C GLY A 81 4.21 5.91 7.49
N ILE A 82 4.48 4.60 7.60
CA ILE A 82 5.35 4.01 8.62
C ILE A 82 6.77 4.54 8.42
N GLY A 83 7.31 4.49 7.20
CA GLY A 83 8.67 4.97 6.93
C GLY A 83 8.88 6.46 7.25
N LYS A 84 7.85 7.31 7.11
CA LYS A 84 7.91 8.71 7.55
C LYS A 84 7.89 8.87 9.07
N ILE A 85 7.16 8.02 9.78
CA ILE A 85 7.13 8.05 11.25
C ILE A 85 8.46 7.55 11.81
N GLU A 86 8.95 6.41 11.31
CA GLU A 86 10.23 5.83 11.71
C GLU A 86 11.41 6.73 11.33
N GLY A 87 11.39 7.34 10.14
CA GLY A 87 12.42 8.29 9.72
C GLY A 87 12.44 9.60 10.51
N LYS A 88 11.35 9.96 11.20
CA LYS A 88 11.33 11.10 12.14
C LYS A 88 11.96 10.76 13.49
N THR A 89 11.96 9.49 13.88
CA THR A 89 12.74 9.03 15.01
C THR A 89 14.18 8.82 14.56
N ASN A 90 15.05 9.81 14.77
CA ASN A 90 16.51 9.75 14.52
C ASN A 90 17.25 8.69 15.37
N LYS A 91 16.59 7.59 15.78
CA LYS A 91 17.28 6.44 16.35
C LYS A 91 17.83 5.64 15.19
N VAL A 92 19.15 5.74 15.00
CA VAL A 92 19.92 4.81 14.17
C VAL A 92 19.66 3.41 14.74
N THR A 93 18.82 2.64 14.07
CA THR A 93 18.67 1.21 14.34
C THR A 93 19.86 0.54 13.69
N TYR A 94 20.86 0.16 14.48
CA TYR A 94 21.88 -0.76 14.04
C TYR A 94 21.21 -2.11 13.82
N LEU A 95 21.29 -2.63 12.60
CA LEU A 95 20.95 -4.03 12.26
C LEU A 95 22.10 -4.94 12.67
#